data_AF-A0A0F2DFE2-F1
#
_entry.id   AF-A0A0F2DFE2-F1
#
_cell.length_a   1.000
_cell.length_b   1.000
_cell.length_c   1.000
_cell.angle_alpha   90.00
_cell.angle_beta   90.00
_cell.angle_gamma   90.00
#
_symmetry.space_group_name_H-M   'P 1'
#
loop_
_entity.id
_entity.type
_entity.pdbx_description
1 polymer ?
#
loop_
_entity_poly.entity_id
_entity_poly.type
_entity_poly.pdbx_seq_one_letter_code
_entity_poly.pdbx_strand_id
1 'polypeptide(L)'
;MQVPGQIKSSFNRPRGGTVERIRDRIIIEYSKTIFNQLSNSKYYKVIPYEDNLLDNLPDFDLEELVISYLQIEENYYVLSNSIANKSTTIKIECEMISREVGNFRKAVVQVKGKKAKVLDALDFKQYVEEGYIVYLYAPQVINIDQIDNVIRIDNDDLLDFYKKNKPILPLSITQWETLFGSNNS
;
A
#
# COMPACT_ATOMS: atom_id res chain seq x y z
N MET A 1 -8.93 -16.38 1.33
CA MET A 1 -9.82 -15.36 0.71
C MET A 1 -9.33 -14.01 1.19
N GLN A 2 -8.74 -13.20 0.32
CA GLN A 2 -8.39 -11.81 0.65
C GLN A 2 -9.64 -10.92 0.55
N VAL A 3 -9.64 -9.78 1.22
CA VAL A 3 -10.82 -8.89 1.34
C VAL A 3 -10.33 -7.45 1.14
N PRO A 4 -11.02 -6.61 0.34
CA PRO A 4 -10.57 -5.24 0.05
C PRO A 4 -10.18 -4.44 1.30
N GLY A 5 -9.15 -3.59 1.20
CA GLY A 5 -8.62 -2.82 2.35
C GLY A 5 -9.67 -1.91 3.01
N GLN A 6 -10.55 -1.35 2.19
CA GLN A 6 -11.67 -0.53 2.65
C GLN A 6 -12.68 -1.32 3.51
N ILE A 7 -12.88 -2.62 3.25
CA ILE A 7 -13.71 -3.50 4.10
C ILE A 7 -13.02 -3.70 5.44
N LYS A 8 -11.76 -4.13 5.41
CA LYS A 8 -11.00 -4.45 6.62
C LYS A 8 -10.90 -3.25 7.57
N SER A 9 -10.64 -2.06 7.04
CA SER A 9 -10.58 -0.82 7.81
C SER A 9 -11.93 -0.41 8.41
N SER A 10 -13.06 -0.74 7.76
CA SER A 10 -14.40 -0.43 8.27
C SER A 10 -14.75 -1.20 9.55
N PHE A 11 -14.15 -2.38 9.75
CA PHE A 11 -14.30 -3.18 10.97
C PHE A 11 -13.25 -2.86 12.06
N ASN A 12 -12.06 -2.39 11.69
CA ASN A 12 -10.92 -2.17 12.61
C ASN A 12 -10.78 -0.70 13.05
N ARG A 13 -11.80 -0.11 13.67
CA ARG A 13 -11.71 1.27 14.20
C ARG A 13 -11.01 1.29 15.57
N PRO A 14 -9.99 2.14 15.82
CA PRO A 14 -9.19 2.17 17.06
C PRO A 14 -9.95 2.39 18.38
N ARG A 15 -11.26 2.67 18.34
CA ARG A 15 -12.08 2.99 19.52
C ARG A 15 -13.40 2.22 19.60
N GLY A 16 -13.55 1.11 18.86
CA GLY A 16 -14.70 0.20 19.04
C GLY A 16 -16.08 0.85 18.87
N GLY A 17 -16.19 1.91 18.06
CA GLY A 17 -17.48 2.54 17.75
C GLY A 17 -18.42 1.57 17.03
N THR A 18 -19.72 1.83 17.09
CA THR A 18 -20.78 1.04 16.41
C THR A 18 -20.37 0.73 14.97
N VAL A 19 -20.44 -0.55 14.59
CA VAL A 19 -20.14 -1.05 13.24
C VAL A 19 -20.75 -0.09 12.22
N GLU A 20 -19.91 0.62 11.48
CA GLU A 20 -20.39 1.49 10.43
C GLU A 20 -21.10 0.60 9.41
N ARG A 21 -22.32 0.99 9.03
CA ARG A 21 -23.05 0.27 8.00
C ARG A 21 -22.22 0.30 6.74
N ILE A 22 -21.70 -0.85 6.34
CA ILE A 22 -20.91 -0.98 5.12
C ILE A 22 -21.84 -0.77 3.92
N ARG A 23 -21.96 0.49 3.51
CA ARG A 23 -22.69 0.92 2.31
C ARG A 23 -21.73 1.35 1.21
N ASP A 24 -20.46 0.98 1.33
CA ASP A 24 -19.51 1.28 0.30
C ASP A 24 -19.85 0.44 -0.93
N ARG A 25 -20.08 1.12 -2.06
CA ARG A 25 -20.49 0.49 -3.31
C ARG A 25 -19.50 -0.60 -3.72
N ILE A 26 -18.22 -0.35 -3.50
CA ILE A 26 -17.16 -1.28 -3.86
C ILE A 26 -17.30 -2.63 -3.14
N ILE A 27 -17.75 -2.60 -1.89
CA ILE A 27 -17.89 -3.79 -1.04
C ILE A 27 -19.09 -4.63 -1.49
N ILE A 28 -20.15 -3.96 -1.91
CA ILE A 28 -21.34 -4.59 -2.48
C ILE A 28 -20.97 -5.26 -3.81
N GLU A 29 -20.28 -4.56 -4.72
CA GLU A 29 -19.89 -5.13 -6.02
C GLU A 29 -18.84 -6.24 -5.88
N TYR A 30 -17.91 -6.12 -4.94
CA TYR A 30 -16.98 -7.19 -4.57
C TYR A 30 -17.72 -8.45 -4.11
N SER A 31 -18.67 -8.31 -3.17
CA SER A 31 -19.42 -9.43 -2.62
C SER A 31 -20.23 -10.17 -3.67
N LYS A 32 -20.85 -9.43 -4.60
CA LYS A 32 -21.55 -10.00 -5.77
C LYS A 32 -20.60 -10.79 -6.67
N THR A 33 -19.40 -10.27 -6.92
CA THR A 33 -18.40 -10.92 -7.77
C THR A 33 -17.93 -12.23 -7.16
N ILE A 34 -17.57 -12.21 -5.87
CA ILE A 34 -17.16 -13.41 -5.13
C ILE A 34 -18.29 -14.44 -5.08
N PHE A 35 -19.54 -14.02 -4.84
CA PHE A 35 -20.67 -14.93 -4.85
C PHE A 35 -20.81 -15.63 -6.21
N ASN A 36 -20.79 -14.88 -7.31
CA ASN A 36 -20.91 -15.43 -8.65
C ASN A 36 -19.77 -16.43 -8.96
N GLN A 37 -18.53 -16.10 -8.57
CA GLN A 37 -17.38 -16.98 -8.72
C GLN A 37 -17.53 -18.28 -7.92
N LEU A 38 -17.84 -18.18 -6.62
CA LEU A 38 -17.95 -19.35 -5.73
C LEU A 38 -19.17 -20.23 -6.05
N SER A 39 -20.27 -19.63 -6.51
CA SER A 39 -21.48 -20.36 -6.89
C SER A 39 -21.45 -20.88 -8.34
N ASN A 40 -20.41 -20.54 -9.11
CA ASN A 40 -20.34 -20.80 -10.55
C ASN A 40 -21.61 -20.35 -11.29
N SER A 41 -22.16 -19.20 -10.89
CA SER A 41 -23.41 -18.65 -11.43
C SER A 41 -23.27 -17.16 -11.74
N LYS A 42 -24.13 -16.63 -12.61
CA LYS A 42 -24.22 -15.18 -12.90
C LYS A 42 -25.43 -14.57 -12.19
N TYR A 43 -25.66 -14.95 -10.93
CA TYR A 43 -26.86 -14.56 -10.17
C TYR A 43 -26.93 -13.04 -9.95
N TYR A 44 -25.84 -12.42 -9.52
CA TYR A 44 -25.78 -10.97 -9.33
C TYR A 44 -25.24 -10.27 -10.57
N LYS A 45 -25.89 -9.19 -11.00
CA LYS A 45 -25.28 -8.23 -11.92
C LYS A 45 -24.22 -7.42 -11.16
N VAL A 46 -22.96 -7.60 -11.55
CA VAL A 46 -21.83 -6.82 -11.06
C VAL A 46 -21.73 -5.53 -11.88
N ILE A 47 -21.66 -4.39 -11.19
CA ILE A 47 -21.40 -3.09 -11.80
C ILE A 47 -19.89 -2.83 -11.65
N PRO A 48 -19.14 -2.67 -12.76
CA PRO A 48 -17.74 -2.29 -12.69
C PRO A 48 -17.60 -0.97 -11.91
N TYR A 49 -16.59 -0.90 -11.05
CA TYR A 49 -16.33 0.27 -10.23
C TYR A 49 -14.97 0.85 -10.60
N GLU A 50 -14.98 1.97 -11.30
CA GLU A 50 -13.78 2.73 -11.70
C GLU A 50 -13.32 3.61 -10.54
N ASP A 51 -12.67 3.01 -9.54
CA ASP A 51 -12.03 3.77 -8.47
C ASP A 51 -10.56 3.36 -8.35
N ASN A 52 -9.77 4.27 -7.79
CA ASN A 52 -8.32 4.19 -7.82
C ASN A 52 -7.83 2.89 -7.15
N LEU A 53 -7.15 2.03 -7.92
CA LEU A 53 -6.57 0.75 -7.47
C LEU A 53 -5.93 0.86 -6.07
N LEU A 54 -5.08 1.88 -5.87
CA LEU A 54 -4.33 2.11 -4.64
C LEU A 54 -5.23 2.30 -3.41
N ASP A 55 -6.40 2.93 -3.58
CA ASP A 55 -7.35 3.18 -2.50
C ASP A 55 -8.08 1.91 -2.03
N ASN A 56 -8.00 0.85 -2.83
CA ASN A 56 -8.74 -0.40 -2.63
C ASN A 56 -7.84 -1.57 -2.22
N LEU A 57 -6.53 -1.42 -2.38
CA LEU A 57 -5.54 -2.38 -1.88
C LEU A 57 -5.66 -2.51 -0.35
N PRO A 58 -5.68 -3.75 0.19
CA PRO A 58 -5.42 -3.99 1.60
C PRO A 58 -4.09 -3.37 2.03
N ASP A 59 -4.00 -2.86 3.27
CA ASP A 59 -2.79 -2.20 3.78
C ASP A 59 -1.52 -3.01 3.52
N PHE A 60 -1.57 -4.33 3.74
CA PHE A 60 -0.45 -5.24 3.48
C PHE A 60 -0.07 -5.34 1.98
N ASP A 61 -1.05 -5.39 1.09
CA ASP A 61 -0.79 -5.45 -0.35
C ASP A 61 -0.28 -4.09 -0.88
N LEU A 62 -0.71 -2.98 -0.26
CA LEU A 62 -0.18 -1.64 -0.52
C LEU A 62 1.27 -1.51 -0.04
N GLU A 63 1.58 -2.00 1.17
CA GLU A 63 2.95 -2.09 1.70
C GLU A 63 3.86 -2.87 0.73
N GLU A 64 3.42 -4.04 0.30
CA GLU A 64 4.15 -4.88 -0.65
C GLU A 64 4.36 -4.19 -2.01
N LEU A 65 3.36 -3.43 -2.50
CA LEU A 65 3.49 -2.67 -3.75
C LEU A 65 4.53 -1.56 -3.63
N VAL A 66 4.53 -0.80 -2.53
CA VAL A 66 5.52 0.26 -2.26
C VAL A 66 6.91 -0.33 -2.09
N ILE A 67 7.05 -1.45 -1.37
CA ILE A 67 8.33 -2.14 -1.21
C ILE A 67 8.83 -2.65 -2.57
N SER A 68 7.94 -3.20 -3.41
CA SER A 68 8.27 -3.63 -4.77
C SER A 68 8.77 -2.48 -5.64
N TYR A 69 8.12 -1.30 -5.56
CA TYR A 69 8.56 -0.08 -6.23
C TYR A 69 9.99 0.27 -5.86
N LEU A 70 10.31 0.33 -4.56
CA LEU A 70 11.65 0.66 -4.08
C LEU A 70 12.70 -0.38 -4.49
N GLN A 71 12.34 -1.66 -4.51
CA GLN A 71 13.29 -2.69 -4.94
C GLN A 71 13.63 -2.59 -6.42
N ILE A 72 12.65 -2.25 -7.27
CA ILE A 72 12.78 -2.32 -8.72
C ILE A 72 13.21 -0.98 -9.33
N GLU A 73 12.50 0.12 -9.03
CA GLU A 73 12.79 1.43 -9.65
C GLU A 73 13.93 2.15 -8.91
N GLU A 74 14.03 2.00 -7.58
CA GLU A 74 15.09 2.62 -6.78
C GLU A 74 16.30 1.70 -6.53
N ASN A 75 16.28 0.47 -7.08
CA ASN A 75 17.38 -0.50 -7.05
C ASN A 75 17.84 -0.90 -5.63
N TYR A 76 16.87 -1.16 -4.74
CA TYR A 76 17.11 -1.65 -3.38
C TYR A 76 16.89 -3.16 -3.21
N TYR A 77 17.38 -3.73 -2.12
CA TYR A 77 16.89 -5.00 -1.59
C TYR A 77 16.50 -4.88 -0.11
N VAL A 78 15.46 -5.62 0.28
CA VAL A 78 14.95 -5.63 1.66
C VAL A 78 15.88 -6.40 2.57
N LEU A 79 16.14 -5.86 3.77
CA LEU A 79 16.80 -6.58 4.85
C LEU A 79 15.76 -7.41 5.61
N SER A 80 15.72 -8.73 5.40
CA SER A 80 14.65 -9.58 5.95
C SER A 80 14.53 -9.55 7.48
N ASN A 81 15.63 -9.27 8.19
CA ASN A 81 15.65 -9.12 9.65
C ASN A 81 15.05 -7.79 10.15
N SER A 82 14.87 -6.81 9.26
CA SER A 82 14.32 -5.49 9.55
C SER A 82 12.81 -5.38 9.29
N ILE A 83 12.22 -6.38 8.63
CA ILE A 83 10.77 -6.46 8.44
C ILE A 83 10.14 -6.46 9.82
N ALA A 84 9.31 -5.45 10.09
CA ALA A 84 9.00 -5.01 11.44
C ALA A 84 8.61 -6.14 12.41
N ASN A 85 9.57 -6.54 13.26
CA ASN A 85 9.33 -7.30 14.49
C ASN A 85 9.30 -6.29 15.65
N LYS A 86 8.10 -5.93 16.11
CA LYS A 86 7.78 -5.08 17.28
C LYS A 86 9.00 -4.66 18.15
N SER A 87 9.62 -3.50 17.91
CA SER A 87 10.26 -2.66 18.95
C SER A 87 11.06 -1.49 18.37
N THR A 88 10.42 -0.32 18.28
CA THR A 88 10.96 1.06 18.33
C THR A 88 9.76 2.00 18.53
N THR A 89 9.96 3.23 19.03
CA THR A 89 8.88 4.22 19.23
C THR A 89 8.19 4.59 17.91
N ILE A 90 8.90 4.48 16.77
CA ILE A 90 8.37 4.66 15.41
C ILE A 90 8.47 3.33 14.65
N LYS A 91 7.33 2.75 14.27
CA LYS A 91 7.26 1.50 13.49
C LYS A 91 7.38 1.80 11.99
N ILE A 92 8.53 1.51 11.39
CA ILE A 92 8.71 1.40 9.93
C ILE A 92 8.23 0.02 9.45
N GLU A 93 8.07 -0.17 8.13
CA GLU A 93 7.68 -1.47 7.58
C GLU A 93 8.90 -2.37 7.29
N CYS A 94 9.99 -1.79 6.75
CA CYS A 94 11.29 -2.45 6.64
C CYS A 94 12.44 -1.46 6.39
N GLU A 95 13.67 -1.94 6.57
CA GLU A 95 14.91 -1.34 6.10
C GLU A 95 15.38 -2.00 4.79
N MET A 96 16.09 -1.23 3.97
CA MET A 96 16.61 -1.64 2.68
C MET A 96 18.00 -1.06 2.45
N ILE A 97 18.79 -1.72 1.60
CA ILE A 97 20.10 -1.22 1.16
C ILE A 97 20.27 -1.34 -0.35
N SER A 98 21.00 -0.39 -0.94
CA SER A 98 21.15 -0.32 -2.39
C SER A 98 21.88 -1.55 -2.92
N ARG A 99 21.52 -1.97 -4.13
CA ARG A 99 22.22 -3.05 -4.84
C ARG A 99 23.51 -2.57 -5.51
N GLU A 100 23.73 -1.26 -5.56
CA GLU A 100 24.88 -0.65 -6.23
C GLU A 100 26.12 -0.61 -5.33
N VAL A 101 27.18 -1.34 -5.73
CA VAL A 101 28.41 -1.51 -4.93
C VAL A 101 29.18 -0.20 -4.73
N GLY A 102 29.16 0.71 -5.71
CA GLY A 102 29.90 1.99 -5.67
C GLY A 102 29.13 3.15 -5.02
N ASN A 103 27.86 2.95 -4.70
CA ASN A 103 26.96 4.00 -4.21
C ASN A 103 26.03 3.40 -3.14
N PHE A 104 26.62 3.16 -1.97
CA PHE A 104 25.91 2.58 -0.85
C PHE A 104 24.88 3.57 -0.30
N ARG A 105 23.61 3.16 -0.28
CA ARG A 105 22.49 3.90 0.30
C ARG A 105 21.72 2.99 1.23
N LYS A 106 21.32 3.52 2.38
CA LYS A 106 20.37 2.87 3.30
C LYS A 106 19.02 3.55 3.17
N ALA A 107 17.94 2.78 3.24
CA ALA A 107 16.60 3.32 3.18
C ALA A 107 15.68 2.67 4.22
N VAL A 108 14.71 3.45 4.70
CA VAL A 108 13.56 2.94 5.46
C VAL A 108 12.28 3.40 4.79
N VAL A 109 11.21 2.62 4.95
CA VAL A 109 9.91 2.97 4.39
C VAL A 109 8.79 2.91 5.43
N GLN A 110 7.90 3.89 5.37
CA GLN A 110 6.64 3.89 6.10
C GLN A 110 5.47 4.04 5.11
N VAL A 111 4.47 3.17 5.27
CA VAL A 111 3.29 3.15 4.40
C VAL A 111 2.03 3.36 5.25
N LYS A 112 1.12 4.18 4.74
CA LYS A 112 -0.19 4.44 5.35
C LYS A 112 -1.24 4.46 4.25
N GLY A 113 -2.27 3.63 4.39
CA GLY A 113 -3.41 3.60 3.47
C GLY A 113 -4.36 4.79 3.63
N LYS A 114 -5.37 4.88 2.75
CA LYS A 114 -6.29 6.04 2.60
C LYS A 114 -6.94 6.55 3.91
N LYS A 115 -7.29 5.66 4.84
CA LYS A 115 -7.99 6.01 6.10
C LYS A 115 -7.04 6.28 7.28
N ALA A 116 -5.74 6.26 7.05
CA ALA A 116 -4.75 6.46 8.11
C ALA A 116 -4.65 7.93 8.54
N LYS A 117 -4.06 8.13 9.72
CA LYS A 117 -3.68 9.48 10.19
C LYS A 117 -2.52 10.04 9.36
N VAL A 118 -2.41 11.36 9.39
CA VAL A 118 -1.27 12.12 8.84
C VAL A 118 0.06 11.55 9.36
N LEU A 119 1.03 11.40 8.46
CA LEU A 119 2.42 11.14 8.85
C LEU A 119 3.15 12.46 9.06
N ASP A 120 3.89 12.57 10.15
CA ASP A 120 4.83 13.67 10.39
C ASP A 120 6.24 13.21 9.99
N ALA A 121 6.89 13.91 9.06
CA ALA A 121 8.24 13.57 8.63
C ALA A 121 9.26 13.71 9.79
N LEU A 122 9.00 14.58 10.77
CA LEU A 122 9.88 14.78 11.92
C LEU A 122 9.95 13.53 12.83
N ASP A 123 8.94 12.68 12.81
CA ASP A 123 8.96 11.38 13.52
C ASP A 123 10.08 10.47 13.02
N PHE A 124 10.62 10.70 11.82
CA PHE A 124 11.67 9.88 11.20
C PHE A 124 13.06 10.52 11.28
N LYS A 125 13.22 11.62 12.04
CA LYS A 125 14.46 12.38 12.09
C LYS A 125 15.69 11.56 12.47
N GLN A 126 15.51 10.63 13.41
CA GLN A 126 16.59 9.75 13.84
C GLN A 126 17.17 8.92 12.68
N TYR A 127 16.33 8.41 11.77
CA TYR A 127 16.81 7.65 10.62
C TYR A 127 17.65 8.51 9.66
N VAL A 128 17.24 9.76 9.43
CA VAL A 128 18.02 10.70 8.62
C VAL A 128 19.36 11.00 9.28
N GLU A 129 19.39 11.24 10.60
CA GLU A 129 20.62 11.46 11.37
C GLU A 129 21.54 10.23 11.34
N GLU A 130 20.98 9.02 11.23
CA GLU A 130 21.72 7.76 11.05
C GLU A 130 22.12 7.49 9.58
N GLY A 131 21.83 8.42 8.65
CA GLY A 131 22.22 8.35 7.25
C GLY A 131 21.31 7.49 6.36
N TYR A 132 20.05 7.30 6.74
CA TYR A 132 19.04 6.68 5.89
C TYR A 132 18.32 7.71 5.03
N ILE A 133 17.91 7.28 3.84
CA ILE A 133 16.85 7.92 3.05
C ILE A 133 15.50 7.39 3.56
N VAL A 134 14.59 8.28 3.93
CA VAL A 134 13.27 7.91 4.44
C VAL A 134 12.25 8.04 3.32
N TYR A 135 11.66 6.94 2.89
CA TYR A 135 10.55 6.94 1.93
C TYR A 135 9.21 6.89 2.66
N LEU A 136 8.29 7.79 2.32
CA LEU A 136 6.96 7.89 2.92
C LEU A 136 5.89 7.77 1.84
N TYR A 137 4.96 6.82 2.02
CA TYR A 137 3.73 6.76 1.23
C TYR A 137 2.53 6.93 2.15
N ALA A 138 1.79 8.03 1.99
CA ALA A 138 0.59 8.32 2.76
C ALA A 138 -0.32 9.33 2.04
N PRO A 139 -1.63 9.37 2.39
CA PRO A 139 -2.55 10.39 1.88
C PRO A 139 -2.10 11.81 2.21
N GLN A 140 -1.54 12.00 3.41
CA GLN A 140 -1.02 13.27 3.87
C GLN A 140 0.28 13.06 4.67
N VAL A 141 1.30 13.82 4.29
CA VAL A 141 2.59 13.93 4.99
C VAL A 141 2.81 15.41 5.31
N ILE A 142 3.25 15.73 6.52
CA ILE A 142 3.59 17.10 6.95
C ILE A 142 5.07 17.21 7.31
N ASN A 143 5.59 18.44 7.34
CA ASN A 143 6.96 18.78 7.73
C ASN A 143 8.07 18.15 6.87
N ILE A 144 7.75 17.65 5.67
CA ILE A 144 8.74 17.05 4.77
C ILE A 144 9.86 18.04 4.41
N ASP A 145 9.52 19.31 4.19
CA ASP A 145 10.48 20.37 3.85
C ASP A 145 11.36 20.81 5.02
N GLN A 146 11.12 20.30 6.24
CA GLN A 146 11.91 20.62 7.43
C GLN A 146 13.05 19.64 7.68
N ILE A 147 13.14 18.58 6.88
CA ILE A 147 14.12 17.53 7.05
C ILE A 147 14.63 17.02 5.69
N ASP A 148 15.95 16.98 5.54
CA ASP A 148 16.58 16.46 4.34
C ASP A 148 16.45 14.92 4.24
N ASN A 149 16.64 14.37 3.04
CA ASN A 149 16.62 12.93 2.77
C ASN A 149 15.30 12.21 3.14
N VAL A 150 14.19 12.94 3.14
CA VAL A 150 12.83 12.37 3.19
C VAL A 150 12.17 12.53 1.83
N ILE A 151 11.70 11.43 1.26
CA ILE A 151 11.09 11.37 -0.06
C ILE A 151 9.66 10.88 0.09
N ARG A 152 8.70 11.65 -0.42
CA ARG A 152 7.33 11.19 -0.58
C ARG A 152 7.21 10.42 -1.89
N ILE A 153 6.59 9.25 -1.84
CA ILE A 153 6.20 8.51 -3.04
C ILE A 153 4.79 8.98 -3.42
N ASP A 154 4.63 9.46 -4.66
CA ASP A 154 3.34 9.94 -5.15
C ASP A 154 2.51 8.81 -5.78
N ASN A 155 1.20 9.02 -5.85
CA ASN A 155 0.27 8.04 -6.41
C ASN A 155 0.54 7.76 -7.89
N ASP A 156 0.93 8.78 -8.65
CA ASP A 156 1.18 8.66 -10.08
C ASP A 156 2.40 7.77 -10.35
N ASP A 157 3.49 7.96 -9.60
CA ASP A 157 4.68 7.11 -9.67
C ASP A 157 4.34 5.65 -9.38
N LEU A 158 3.55 5.41 -8.33
CA LEU A 158 3.18 4.06 -7.92
C LEU A 158 2.22 3.39 -8.92
N LEU A 159 1.29 4.16 -9.51
CA LEU A 159 0.37 3.68 -10.55
C LEU A 159 1.11 3.35 -11.85
N ASP A 160 2.06 4.20 -12.25
CA ASP A 160 2.83 3.97 -13.48
C ASP A 160 3.80 2.80 -13.30
N PHE A 161 4.45 2.69 -12.13
CA PHE A 161 5.19 1.50 -11.75
C PHE A 161 4.32 0.24 -11.83
N TYR A 162 3.12 0.28 -11.24
CA TYR A 162 2.18 -0.84 -11.26
C TYR A 162 1.86 -1.27 -12.70
N LYS A 163 1.47 -0.33 -13.58
CA LYS A 163 1.13 -0.64 -14.98
C LYS A 163 2.32 -1.24 -15.73
N LYS A 164 3.51 -0.66 -15.57
CA LYS A 164 4.75 -1.08 -16.25
C LYS A 164 5.22 -2.46 -15.78
N ASN A 165 5.12 -2.74 -14.49
CA ASN A 165 5.70 -3.93 -13.86
C ASN A 165 4.67 -5.00 -13.47
N LYS A 166 3.40 -4.82 -13.84
CA LYS A 166 2.29 -5.76 -13.55
C LYS A 166 2.62 -7.25 -13.75
N PRO A 167 3.32 -7.71 -14.81
CA PRO A 167 3.62 -9.12 -14.99
C PRO A 167 4.52 -9.75 -13.91
N ILE A 168 5.27 -8.93 -13.17
CA ILE A 168 6.18 -9.39 -12.12
C ILE A 168 5.67 -9.08 -10.71
N LEU A 169 4.50 -8.44 -10.58
CA LEU A 169 3.89 -8.17 -9.29
C LEU A 169 3.13 -9.39 -8.75
N PRO A 170 3.09 -9.57 -7.42
CA PRO A 170 2.32 -10.64 -6.78
C PRO A 170 0.84 -10.65 -7.19
N LEU A 171 0.26 -11.85 -7.27
CA LEU A 171 -1.17 -12.02 -7.57
C LEU A 171 -2.06 -11.30 -6.54
N SER A 172 -1.61 -11.21 -5.28
CA SER A 172 -2.36 -10.54 -4.22
C SER A 172 -2.60 -9.05 -4.50
N ILE A 173 -1.72 -8.42 -5.28
CA ILE A 173 -1.82 -7.03 -5.73
C ILE A 173 -2.58 -6.92 -7.07
N THR A 174 -2.35 -7.83 -8.01
CA THR A 174 -2.92 -7.73 -9.37
C THR A 174 -4.36 -8.22 -9.51
N GLN A 175 -4.82 -9.14 -8.65
CA GLN A 175 -6.19 -9.65 -8.68
C GLN A 175 -7.27 -8.58 -8.46
N TRP A 176 -6.90 -7.42 -7.91
CA TRP A 176 -7.84 -6.33 -7.62
C TRP A 176 -8.36 -5.66 -8.91
N GLU A 177 -7.62 -5.69 -10.02
CA GLU A 177 -8.13 -5.17 -11.29
C GLU A 177 -9.28 -5.99 -11.84
N THR A 178 -9.32 -7.31 -11.67
CA THR A 178 -10.48 -8.11 -12.10
C THR A 178 -11.76 -7.78 -11.35
N LEU A 179 -11.66 -7.07 -10.22
CA LEU A 179 -12.79 -6.62 -9.41
C LEU A 179 -13.21 -5.18 -9.74
N PHE A 180 -12.30 -4.38 -10.33
CA PHE A 180 -12.49 -2.94 -10.60
C PHE A 180 -12.34 -2.55 -12.08
N GLY A 181 -11.93 -3.49 -12.93
CA GLY A 181 -11.78 -3.32 -14.37
C GLY A 181 -13.04 -3.77 -15.10
N SER A 182 -13.54 -2.90 -15.98
CA SER A 182 -14.42 -3.29 -17.07
C SER A 182 -13.69 -4.36 -17.90
N ASN A 183 -14.36 -5.50 -18.14
CA ASN A 183 -13.88 -6.49 -19.10
C ASN A 183 -13.65 -5.78 -20.44
N ASN A 184 -12.38 -5.63 -20.85
CA ASN A 184 -12.06 -5.51 -22.26
C ASN A 184 -12.04 -6.93 -22.84
N SER A 185 -13.20 -7.36 -23.32
CA SER A 185 -13.37 -8.47 -24.27
C SER A 185 -14.62 -8.21 -25.09
#